data_AF-A0ABD0U9X1-F1
#
_entry.id   AF-A0ABD0U9X1-F1
#
_cell.length_a   1.000
_cell.length_b   1.000
_cell.length_c   1.000
_cell.angle_alpha   90.00
_cell.angle_beta   90.00
_cell.angle_gamma   90.00
#
_symmetry.space_group_name_H-M   'P 1'
#
loop_
_entity.id
_entity.type
_entity.pdbx_description
1 polymer ?
#
loop_
_entity_poly.entity_id
_entity_poly.type
_entity_poly.pdbx_seq_one_letter_code
_entity_poly.pdbx_strand_id
1 'polypeptide(L)'
;MAPPCCEDNKQIQTLNALTCSYNDQIRPLLDAVDRLRQLKVMQEGIELPTIVVVGDQSSGKSSVLESLAGISLPRGQGICTRVPLIMRLQDDPSLPSPILHLEYKGKQIISKTKEMLRKLLIRGEFDDFPDDKQMHGTARLAEMLNAYAAALPTNIPTKESAFLLEEIEVLEENRGIWLPNFLPRTAFLILLQKRVKEVSSIPQDFVEKVWGYLEDLVVAVLDNASENYPPLQACSRRAALNLIEKMRRRSIRNVKEIIEMEMVTDFTFSPDYMKNWVELMEQQERFMEVVHNNYTPTIIILKAVGEVDVSHLRGRRDVVVEQAFDIRMRQISYWKSVVLRLVDVLALNIAYAVKKLVENELETEIMNEVVGGRSMNCIEKMLEESPATSGKRERLRKSIQLLRESKEVVAKIIDRVAVQAAD
;
A
#
# COMPACT_ATOMS: atom_id res chain seq x y z
N MET A 1 30.60 4.54 -49.30
CA MET A 1 29.21 4.81 -49.74
C MET A 1 28.43 3.53 -49.49
N ALA A 2 27.28 3.65 -48.83
CA ALA A 2 26.41 2.62 -48.24
C ALA A 2 26.81 2.09 -46.83
N PRO A 3 25.98 2.33 -45.79
CA PRO A 3 26.11 1.83 -44.42
C PRO A 3 25.38 0.48 -44.21
N PRO A 4 25.54 -0.18 -43.05
CA PRO A 4 25.08 -1.56 -42.82
C PRO A 4 23.60 -1.64 -42.41
N CYS A 5 22.95 -2.73 -42.83
CA CYS A 5 21.57 -3.08 -42.51
C CYS A 5 21.36 -3.29 -41.00
N CYS A 6 20.35 -2.62 -40.45
CA CYS A 6 19.71 -3.01 -39.19
C CYS A 6 18.71 -4.13 -39.49
N GLU A 7 18.95 -5.32 -38.94
CA GLU A 7 17.96 -6.39 -38.84
C GLU A 7 17.14 -6.17 -37.57
N ASP A 8 15.92 -5.66 -37.72
CA ASP A 8 14.90 -5.71 -36.68
C ASP A 8 14.43 -7.16 -36.51
N ASN A 9 14.80 -7.76 -35.38
CA ASN A 9 14.30 -9.05 -34.91
C ASN A 9 12.81 -8.94 -34.54
N LYS A 10 11.94 -9.01 -35.56
CA LYS A 10 10.53 -9.38 -35.37
C LYS A 10 10.48 -10.85 -34.97
N GLN A 11 10.37 -11.12 -33.67
CA GLN A 11 9.83 -12.39 -33.20
C GLN A 11 8.38 -12.49 -33.68
N ILE A 12 8.22 -13.22 -34.78
CA ILE A 12 6.94 -13.63 -35.34
C ILE A 12 6.25 -14.53 -34.30
N GLN A 13 5.36 -13.95 -33.49
CA GLN A 13 4.30 -14.73 -32.86
C GLN A 13 3.45 -15.28 -33.99
N THR A 14 3.45 -16.59 -34.15
CA THR A 14 2.57 -17.32 -35.06
C THR A 14 1.13 -17.22 -34.53
N LEU A 15 0.52 -16.03 -34.67
CA LEU A 15 -0.93 -15.87 -34.58
C LEU A 15 -1.51 -16.58 -35.79
N ASN A 16 -2.03 -17.79 -35.57
CA ASN A 16 -2.66 -18.61 -36.60
C ASN A 16 -3.57 -17.73 -37.48
N ALA A 17 -3.49 -17.86 -38.81
CA ALA A 17 -4.30 -17.08 -39.76
C ALA A 17 -5.83 -17.21 -39.54
N LEU A 18 -6.27 -18.23 -38.82
CA LEU A 18 -7.64 -18.41 -38.34
C LEU A 18 -8.05 -17.39 -37.26
N THR A 19 -7.13 -16.91 -36.43
CA THR A 19 -7.40 -15.99 -35.31
C THR A 19 -7.65 -14.55 -35.75
N CYS A 20 -7.00 -14.09 -36.84
CA CYS A 20 -7.19 -12.72 -37.35
C CYS A 20 -8.51 -12.56 -38.11
N SER A 21 -8.88 -13.52 -38.97
CA SER A 21 -10.14 -13.45 -39.74
C SER A 21 -11.39 -13.65 -38.87
N TYR A 22 -11.28 -14.37 -37.74
CA TYR A 22 -12.37 -14.53 -36.78
C TYR A 22 -12.64 -13.22 -36.01
N ASN A 23 -11.62 -12.40 -35.72
CA ASN A 23 -11.78 -11.21 -34.87
C ASN A 23 -12.57 -10.08 -35.56
N ASP A 24 -12.36 -9.77 -36.84
CA ASP A 24 -12.98 -8.55 -37.41
C ASP A 24 -14.48 -8.68 -37.70
N GLN A 25 -14.98 -9.90 -37.97
CA GLN A 25 -16.40 -10.13 -38.30
C GLN A 25 -17.22 -10.71 -37.14
N ILE A 26 -16.63 -11.58 -36.32
CA ILE A 26 -17.37 -12.28 -35.25
C ILE A 26 -17.34 -11.47 -33.96
N ARG A 27 -16.29 -10.69 -33.70
CA ARG A 27 -16.18 -9.88 -32.47
C ARG A 27 -17.28 -8.82 -32.36
N PRO A 28 -17.60 -8.02 -33.41
CA PRO A 28 -18.70 -7.06 -33.33
C PRO A 28 -20.06 -7.71 -33.03
N LEU A 29 -20.27 -8.95 -33.50
CA LEU A 29 -21.48 -9.75 -33.22
C LEU A 29 -21.50 -10.25 -31.77
N LEU A 30 -20.37 -10.73 -31.24
CA LEU A 30 -20.26 -11.12 -29.83
C LEU A 30 -20.50 -9.91 -28.91
N ASP A 31 -19.95 -8.75 -29.24
CA ASP A 31 -20.15 -7.50 -28.49
C ASP A 31 -21.61 -7.02 -28.58
N ALA A 32 -22.28 -7.23 -29.71
CA ALA A 32 -23.71 -6.93 -29.85
C ALA A 32 -24.56 -7.87 -28.98
N VAL A 33 -24.25 -9.18 -28.95
CA VAL A 33 -24.91 -10.15 -28.07
C VAL A 33 -24.70 -9.80 -26.59
N ASP A 34 -23.51 -9.37 -26.20
CA ASP A 34 -23.23 -8.95 -24.83
C ASP A 34 -23.93 -7.64 -24.46
N ARG A 35 -24.01 -6.68 -25.39
CA ARG A 35 -24.85 -5.46 -25.21
C ARG A 35 -26.33 -5.81 -25.03
N LEU A 36 -26.87 -6.73 -25.81
CA LEU A 36 -28.23 -7.22 -25.63
C LEU A 36 -28.40 -7.92 -24.27
N ARG A 37 -27.44 -8.75 -23.83
CA ARG A 37 -27.49 -9.36 -22.48
C ARG A 37 -27.55 -8.31 -21.36
N GLN A 38 -26.80 -7.21 -21.49
CA GLN A 38 -26.79 -6.12 -20.50
C GLN A 38 -28.15 -5.41 -20.40
N LEU A 39 -28.87 -5.31 -21.52
CA LEU A 39 -30.23 -4.76 -21.58
C LEU A 39 -31.30 -5.70 -20.99
N LYS A 40 -30.91 -6.88 -20.46
CA LYS A 40 -31.80 -7.87 -19.86
C LYS A 40 -32.94 -8.33 -20.78
N VAL A 41 -32.77 -8.24 -22.10
CA VAL A 41 -33.82 -8.63 -23.06
C VAL A 41 -34.25 -10.10 -22.95
N MET A 42 -33.44 -10.97 -22.33
CA MET A 42 -33.86 -12.33 -21.97
C MET A 42 -35.00 -12.39 -20.94
N GLN A 43 -35.18 -11.35 -20.11
CA GLN A 43 -36.31 -11.24 -19.17
C GLN A 43 -37.61 -10.84 -19.88
N GLU A 44 -37.49 -10.23 -21.06
CA GLU A 44 -38.59 -9.83 -21.94
C GLU A 44 -38.89 -10.93 -23.00
N GLY A 45 -38.31 -12.12 -22.85
CA GLY A 45 -38.58 -13.28 -23.71
C GLY A 45 -37.70 -13.39 -24.96
N ILE A 46 -36.67 -12.55 -25.12
CA ILE A 46 -35.74 -12.62 -26.26
C ILE A 46 -34.55 -13.53 -25.91
N GLU A 47 -34.51 -14.71 -26.51
CA GLU A 47 -33.40 -15.65 -26.35
C GLU A 47 -32.14 -15.17 -27.08
N LEU A 48 -31.00 -15.22 -26.39
CA LEU A 48 -29.70 -14.82 -26.95
C LEU A 48 -28.84 -16.04 -27.29
N PRO A 49 -28.00 -15.97 -28.35
CA PRO A 49 -27.16 -17.08 -28.76
C PRO A 49 -26.31 -17.60 -27.60
N THR A 50 -26.42 -18.89 -27.31
CA THR A 50 -25.72 -19.55 -26.21
C THR A 50 -25.12 -20.85 -26.71
N ILE A 51 -23.83 -21.08 -26.44
CA ILE A 51 -23.17 -22.34 -26.76
C ILE A 51 -23.38 -23.29 -25.58
N VAL A 52 -24.04 -24.42 -25.83
CA VAL A 52 -24.26 -25.46 -24.82
C VAL A 52 -23.42 -26.67 -25.19
N VAL A 53 -22.58 -27.12 -24.26
CA VAL A 53 -21.73 -28.30 -24.45
C VAL A 53 -22.35 -29.47 -23.68
N VAL A 54 -22.85 -30.48 -24.39
CA VAL A 54 -23.56 -31.64 -23.83
C VAL A 54 -22.75 -32.91 -24.08
N GLY A 55 -22.73 -33.83 -23.11
CA GLY A 55 -22.05 -35.12 -23.22
C GLY A 55 -21.89 -35.83 -21.87
N ASP A 56 -21.54 -37.11 -21.90
CA ASP A 56 -21.38 -37.96 -20.71
C ASP A 56 -20.30 -37.48 -19.74
N GLN A 57 -20.38 -37.87 -18.46
CA GLN A 57 -19.40 -37.48 -17.45
C GLN A 57 -17.97 -37.75 -17.95
N SER A 58 -17.07 -36.77 -17.78
CA SER A 58 -15.67 -36.85 -18.22
C SER A 58 -15.42 -36.93 -19.74
N SER A 59 -16.41 -36.63 -20.59
CA SER A 59 -16.26 -36.57 -22.06
C SER A 59 -15.47 -35.36 -22.61
N GLY A 60 -14.78 -34.59 -21.75
CA GLY A 60 -13.99 -33.43 -22.18
C GLY A 60 -14.74 -32.10 -22.32
N LYS A 61 -16.00 -32.00 -21.87
CA LYS A 61 -16.79 -30.74 -21.95
C LYS A 61 -16.08 -29.54 -21.33
N SER A 62 -15.53 -29.69 -20.13
CA SER A 62 -14.77 -28.63 -19.47
C SER A 62 -13.50 -28.30 -20.24
N SER A 63 -12.81 -29.30 -20.79
CA SER A 63 -11.63 -29.09 -21.64
C SER A 63 -11.95 -28.30 -22.93
N VAL A 64 -13.13 -28.52 -23.52
CA VAL A 64 -13.61 -27.74 -24.68
C VAL A 64 -13.90 -26.30 -24.27
N LEU A 65 -14.60 -26.09 -23.15
CA LEU A 65 -14.87 -24.75 -22.62
C LEU A 65 -13.59 -24.01 -22.21
N GLU A 66 -12.61 -24.71 -21.64
CA GLU A 66 -11.29 -24.18 -21.29
C GLU A 66 -10.50 -23.74 -22.52
N SER A 67 -10.48 -24.58 -23.56
CA SER A 67 -9.80 -24.26 -24.82
C SER A 67 -10.47 -23.09 -25.54
N LEU A 68 -11.80 -22.96 -25.44
CA LEU A 68 -12.55 -21.84 -26.03
C LEU A 68 -12.38 -20.55 -25.22
N ALA A 69 -12.35 -20.64 -23.90
CA ALA A 69 -12.28 -19.47 -23.01
C ALA A 69 -10.85 -19.02 -22.70
N GLY A 70 -9.82 -19.83 -23.00
CA GLY A 70 -8.42 -19.53 -22.70
C GLY A 70 -8.08 -19.50 -21.21
N ILE A 71 -8.99 -19.96 -20.35
CA ILE A 71 -8.83 -20.04 -18.90
C ILE A 71 -8.90 -21.51 -18.46
N SER A 72 -8.16 -21.85 -17.41
CA SER A 72 -8.27 -23.18 -16.80
C SER A 72 -9.52 -23.24 -15.93
N LEU A 73 -10.44 -24.13 -16.27
CA LEU A 73 -11.57 -24.48 -15.44
C LEU A 73 -11.11 -25.55 -14.45
N PRO A 74 -11.63 -25.52 -13.22
CA PRO A 74 -11.23 -26.46 -12.19
C PRO A 74 -11.60 -27.90 -12.54
N ARG A 75 -10.61 -28.80 -12.49
CA ARG A 75 -10.76 -30.26 -12.69
C ARG A 75 -10.61 -30.98 -11.34
N GLY A 76 -11.35 -32.07 -11.11
CA GLY A 76 -11.18 -32.92 -9.91
C GLY A 76 -11.80 -34.30 -10.06
N GLN A 77 -11.21 -35.32 -9.42
CA GLN A 77 -11.71 -36.70 -9.46
C GLN A 77 -13.13 -36.80 -8.89
N GLY A 78 -14.06 -37.34 -9.68
CA GLY A 78 -15.45 -37.59 -9.26
C GLY A 78 -16.40 -36.37 -9.30
N ILE A 79 -16.02 -35.26 -9.95
CA ILE A 79 -16.82 -34.03 -9.96
C ILE A 79 -17.50 -33.81 -11.33
N CYS A 80 -18.82 -33.60 -11.31
CA CYS A 80 -19.60 -32.99 -12.41
C CYS A 80 -19.85 -31.51 -12.08
N THR A 81 -19.97 -30.63 -13.09
CA THR A 81 -20.38 -29.22 -12.93
C THR A 81 -21.77 -29.17 -12.26
N ARG A 82 -21.84 -28.73 -10.99
CA ARG A 82 -23.08 -28.76 -10.18
C ARG A 82 -23.94 -27.50 -10.32
N VAL A 83 -23.37 -26.40 -10.77
CA VAL A 83 -24.03 -25.09 -10.92
C VAL A 83 -23.81 -24.52 -12.32
N PRO A 84 -24.81 -23.85 -12.92
CA PRO A 84 -24.61 -23.12 -14.18
C PRO A 84 -23.59 -22.00 -14.00
N LEU A 85 -22.44 -22.13 -14.67
CA LEU A 85 -21.43 -21.09 -14.78
C LEU A 85 -21.71 -20.27 -16.04
N ILE A 86 -21.88 -18.96 -15.90
CA ILE A 86 -21.94 -18.04 -17.04
C ILE A 86 -20.54 -17.43 -17.20
N MET A 87 -19.80 -17.91 -18.19
CA MET A 87 -18.55 -17.28 -18.62
C MET A 87 -18.85 -16.24 -19.68
N ARG A 88 -18.31 -15.03 -19.48
CA ARG A 88 -18.40 -13.94 -20.44
C ARG A 88 -16.98 -13.56 -20.84
N LEU A 89 -16.69 -13.59 -22.14
CA LEU A 89 -15.43 -13.12 -22.69
C LEU A 89 -15.66 -11.70 -23.18
N GLN A 90 -15.07 -10.72 -22.50
CA GLN A 90 -15.16 -9.31 -22.89
C GLN A 90 -13.80 -8.84 -23.38
N ASP A 91 -13.79 -8.12 -24.51
CA ASP A 91 -12.59 -7.41 -24.92
C ASP A 91 -12.48 -6.10 -24.14
N ASP A 92 -11.39 -5.95 -23.40
CA ASP A 92 -11.02 -4.68 -22.82
C ASP A 92 -9.63 -4.30 -23.35
N PRO A 93 -9.55 -3.46 -24.40
CA PRO A 93 -8.29 -3.07 -25.00
C PRO A 93 -7.38 -2.25 -24.06
N SER A 94 -7.88 -1.86 -22.88
CA SER A 94 -7.09 -1.20 -21.84
C SER A 94 -6.32 -2.17 -20.93
N LEU A 95 -6.62 -3.48 -20.98
CA LEU A 95 -6.04 -4.49 -20.10
C LEU A 95 -5.04 -5.39 -20.85
N PRO A 96 -3.78 -5.49 -20.38
CA PRO A 96 -2.75 -6.31 -21.03
C PRO A 96 -2.91 -7.82 -20.79
N SER A 97 -3.84 -8.24 -19.92
CA SER A 97 -4.06 -9.63 -19.52
C SER A 97 -5.52 -9.88 -19.14
N PRO A 98 -6.07 -11.10 -19.33
CA PRO A 98 -7.43 -11.43 -18.94
C PRO A 98 -7.63 -11.33 -17.41
N ILE A 99 -8.68 -10.63 -16.98
CA ILE A 99 -9.06 -10.47 -15.57
C ILE A 99 -10.33 -11.27 -15.28
N LEU A 100 -10.34 -12.01 -14.17
CA LEU A 100 -11.50 -12.75 -13.68
C LEU A 100 -12.34 -11.87 -12.75
N HIS A 101 -13.57 -11.54 -13.15
CA HIS A 101 -14.54 -10.87 -12.29
C HIS A 101 -15.50 -11.89 -11.67
N LEU A 102 -15.55 -11.93 -10.34
CA LEU A 102 -16.56 -12.71 -9.61
C LEU A 102 -17.80 -11.85 -9.38
N GLU A 103 -18.86 -12.15 -10.13
CA GLU A 103 -20.17 -11.50 -10.01
C GLU A 103 -21.20 -12.50 -9.46
N TYR A 104 -21.84 -12.18 -8.34
CA TYR A 104 -22.95 -12.97 -7.80
C TYR A 104 -24.19 -12.09 -7.65
N LYS A 105 -25.30 -12.49 -8.29
CA LYS A 105 -26.58 -11.75 -8.31
C LYS A 105 -26.42 -10.26 -8.70
N GLY A 106 -25.55 -9.94 -9.66
CA GLY A 106 -25.35 -8.55 -10.11
C GLY A 106 -24.35 -7.72 -9.30
N LYS A 107 -23.63 -8.32 -8.33
CA LYS A 107 -22.71 -7.60 -7.43
C LYS A 107 -21.29 -8.13 -7.53
N GLN A 108 -20.33 -7.23 -7.75
CA GLN A 108 -18.90 -7.50 -7.65
C GLN A 108 -18.42 -7.22 -6.22
N ILE A 109 -18.06 -8.26 -5.46
CA ILE A 109 -17.74 -8.15 -4.02
C ILE A 109 -16.37 -7.49 -3.81
N ILE A 110 -15.39 -7.85 -4.64
CA ILE A 110 -14.00 -7.37 -4.51
C ILE A 110 -13.89 -5.88 -4.89
N SER A 111 -14.59 -5.46 -5.96
CA SER A 111 -14.65 -4.06 -6.40
C SER A 111 -15.20 -3.13 -5.31
N LYS A 112 -16.25 -3.54 -4.59
CA LYS A 112 -16.81 -2.76 -3.48
C LYS A 112 -15.82 -2.57 -2.32
N THR A 113 -15.08 -3.63 -1.97
CA THR A 113 -14.07 -3.57 -0.90
C THR A 113 -12.91 -2.64 -1.28
N LYS A 114 -12.45 -2.75 -2.53
CA LYS A 114 -11.39 -1.89 -3.07
C LYS A 114 -11.79 -0.41 -3.03
N GLU A 115 -13.00 -0.08 -3.46
CA GLU A 115 -13.47 1.31 -3.44
C GLU A 115 -13.65 1.83 -2.01
N MET A 116 -14.12 1.00 -1.06
CA MET A 116 -14.21 1.39 0.35
C MET A 116 -12.83 1.69 0.93
N LEU A 117 -11.83 0.83 0.71
CA LEU A 117 -10.46 1.09 1.16
C LEU A 117 -9.85 2.31 0.48
N ARG A 118 -10.18 2.56 -0.79
CA ARG A 118 -9.75 3.76 -1.50
C ARG A 118 -10.33 5.02 -0.88
N LYS A 119 -11.60 5.00 -0.49
CA LYS A 119 -12.26 6.09 0.23
C LYS A 119 -11.57 6.37 1.57
N LEU A 120 -11.39 5.32 2.39
CA LEU A 120 -10.86 5.47 3.75
C LEU A 120 -9.37 5.84 3.80
N LEU A 121 -8.53 5.20 2.97
CA LEU A 121 -7.07 5.29 3.06
C LEU A 121 -6.43 6.28 2.07
N ILE A 122 -7.13 6.63 0.98
CA ILE A 122 -6.57 7.49 -0.08
C ILE A 122 -7.33 8.82 -0.19
N ARG A 123 -8.67 8.79 -0.22
CA ARG A 123 -9.49 10.01 -0.39
C ARG A 123 -9.85 10.70 0.93
N GLY A 124 -9.82 9.96 2.05
CA GLY A 124 -10.24 10.46 3.35
C GLY A 124 -11.75 10.60 3.51
N GLU A 125 -12.53 9.92 2.66
CA GLU A 125 -13.99 9.82 2.76
C GLU A 125 -14.33 8.70 3.75
N PHE A 126 -15.17 8.98 4.76
CA PHE A 126 -15.53 8.04 5.83
C PHE A 126 -17.05 7.85 5.97
N ASP A 127 -17.81 8.13 4.90
CA ASP A 127 -19.28 8.04 4.87
C ASP A 127 -19.80 6.64 5.25
N ASP A 128 -19.01 5.60 4.96
CA ASP A 128 -19.34 4.22 5.30
C ASP A 128 -19.20 3.91 6.81
N PHE A 129 -18.46 4.74 7.56
CA PHE A 129 -18.16 4.59 8.99
C PHE A 129 -18.10 5.96 9.71
N PRO A 130 -19.23 6.68 9.84
CA PRO A 130 -19.23 8.04 10.39
C PRO A 130 -18.87 8.07 11.89
N ASP A 131 -19.33 7.08 12.65
CA ASP A 131 -19.17 7.05 14.11
C ASP A 131 -17.89 6.34 14.58
N ASP A 132 -17.24 5.57 13.71
CA ASP A 132 -16.03 4.81 14.05
C ASP A 132 -14.76 5.57 13.67
N LYS A 133 -14.18 6.25 14.67
CA LYS A 133 -12.93 7.03 14.52
C LYS A 133 -11.73 6.19 14.10
N GLN A 134 -11.74 4.87 14.33
CA GLN A 134 -10.66 3.98 13.91
C GLN A 134 -10.72 3.66 12.42
N MET A 135 -11.86 3.88 11.77
CA MET A 135 -11.99 3.70 10.31
C MET A 135 -11.55 4.95 9.54
N HIS A 136 -11.23 6.05 10.22
CA HIS A 136 -10.78 7.31 9.59
C HIS A 136 -9.31 7.21 9.17
N GLY A 137 -9.06 6.37 8.16
CA GLY A 137 -7.75 5.98 7.62
C GLY A 137 -6.74 7.10 7.52
N THR A 138 -7.03 8.12 6.70
CA THR A 138 -6.13 9.26 6.46
C THR A 138 -5.84 10.08 7.70
N ALA A 139 -6.85 10.32 8.56
CA ALA A 139 -6.68 11.10 9.78
C ALA A 139 -5.77 10.38 10.78
N ARG A 140 -5.97 9.07 10.98
CA ARG A 140 -5.13 8.27 11.89
C ARG A 140 -3.70 8.16 11.38
N LEU A 141 -3.50 7.95 10.07
CA LEU A 141 -2.16 7.95 9.49
C LEU A 141 -1.45 9.30 9.68
N ALA A 142 -2.16 10.42 9.54
CA ALA A 142 -1.60 11.75 9.79
C ALA A 142 -1.23 11.95 11.28
N GLU A 143 -2.06 11.52 12.21
CA GLU A 143 -1.74 11.55 13.65
C GLU A 143 -0.50 10.69 13.97
N MET A 144 -0.39 9.50 13.40
CA MET A 144 0.77 8.62 13.58
C MET A 144 2.05 9.25 13.02
N LEU A 145 1.96 9.92 11.86
CA LEU A 145 3.08 10.67 11.29
C LEU A 145 3.50 11.85 12.16
N ASN A 146 2.54 12.61 12.69
CA ASN A 146 2.82 13.71 13.61
C ASN A 146 3.49 13.21 14.91
N ALA A 147 3.00 12.09 15.46
CA ALA A 147 3.60 11.46 16.63
C ALA A 147 5.01 10.95 16.34
N TYR A 148 5.26 10.40 15.14
CA TYR A 148 6.59 9.99 14.71
C TYR A 148 7.56 11.18 14.57
N ALA A 149 7.12 12.26 13.91
CA ALA A 149 7.91 13.48 13.78
C ALA A 149 8.26 14.08 15.16
N ALA A 150 7.34 14.02 16.13
CA ALA A 150 7.58 14.45 17.50
C ALA A 150 8.48 13.51 18.31
N ALA A 151 8.52 12.22 17.97
CA ALA A 151 9.36 11.23 18.64
C ALA A 151 10.84 11.31 18.24
N LEU A 152 11.13 11.86 17.05
CA LEU A 152 12.50 12.10 16.63
C LEU A 152 13.12 13.26 17.43
N PRO A 153 14.37 13.13 17.88
CA PRO A 153 15.00 14.16 18.69
C PRO A 153 15.31 15.38 17.81
N THR A 154 14.75 16.54 18.19
CA THR A 154 14.96 17.82 17.50
C THR A 154 16.41 18.30 17.58
N ASN A 155 17.08 17.95 18.69
CA ASN A 155 18.50 18.21 18.92
C ASN A 155 19.30 16.91 18.75
N ILE A 156 20.60 17.03 18.50
CA ILE A 156 21.49 15.87 18.46
C ILE A 156 21.42 15.15 19.81
N PRO A 157 21.21 13.82 19.82
CA PRO A 157 21.36 13.03 21.03
C PRO A 157 22.76 13.22 21.63
N THR A 158 22.84 13.81 22.82
CA THR A 158 24.08 13.93 23.58
C THR A 158 24.12 12.85 24.65
N LYS A 159 25.25 12.13 24.72
CA LYS A 159 25.56 11.32 25.92
C LYS A 159 25.91 12.26 27.07
N GLU A 160 25.80 11.77 28.31
CA GLU A 160 26.24 12.47 29.54
C GLU A 160 27.76 12.74 29.60
N SER A 161 28.49 12.57 28.50
CA SER A 161 29.90 12.92 28.37
C SER A 161 30.09 14.43 28.34
N ALA A 162 31.19 14.90 28.90
CA ALA A 162 31.52 16.33 28.85
C ALA A 162 31.64 16.84 27.40
N PHE A 163 31.27 18.10 27.20
CA PHE A 163 31.16 18.72 25.89
C PHE A 163 32.45 18.61 25.05
N LEU A 164 32.32 18.31 23.76
CA LEU A 164 33.42 18.13 22.79
C LEU A 164 34.39 16.98 23.07
N LEU A 165 34.28 16.23 24.17
CA LEU A 165 35.22 15.14 24.44
C LEU A 165 35.18 14.06 23.37
N GLU A 166 33.98 13.68 22.92
CA GLU A 166 33.79 12.68 21.88
C GLU A 166 34.30 13.17 20.52
N GLU A 167 33.99 14.42 20.17
CA GLU A 167 34.47 15.04 18.94
C GLU A 167 36.01 15.14 18.93
N ILE A 168 36.61 15.49 20.08
CA ILE A 168 38.06 15.52 20.24
C ILE A 168 38.65 14.10 20.11
N GLU A 169 38.11 13.10 20.82
CA GLU A 169 38.59 11.72 20.76
C GLU A 169 38.63 11.20 19.31
N VAL A 170 37.54 11.37 18.56
CA VAL A 170 37.48 10.98 17.14
C VAL A 170 38.50 11.76 16.30
N LEU A 171 38.69 13.06 16.56
CA LEU A 171 39.72 13.85 15.87
C LEU A 171 41.14 13.36 16.20
N GLU A 172 41.42 12.95 17.43
CA GLU A 172 42.72 12.45 17.86
C GLU A 172 43.02 11.06 17.26
N GLU A 173 42.03 10.17 17.23
CA GLU A 173 42.12 8.83 16.63
C GLU A 173 42.30 8.88 15.10
N ASN A 174 41.72 9.90 14.44
CA ASN A 174 41.82 10.09 13.00
C ASN A 174 42.97 11.03 12.57
N ARG A 175 43.94 11.28 13.45
CA ARG A 175 45.19 12.00 13.12
C ARG A 175 46.10 11.16 12.22
N GLY A 176 45.74 11.09 10.95
CA GLY A 176 46.67 10.72 9.88
C GLY A 176 47.71 11.81 9.61
N ILE A 177 48.56 11.57 8.61
CA ILE A 177 49.57 12.50 8.12
C ILE A 177 48.87 13.51 7.20
N TRP A 178 48.26 14.55 7.78
CA TRP A 178 47.56 15.60 7.04
C TRP A 178 48.17 16.97 7.31
N LEU A 179 47.84 17.95 6.47
CA LEU A 179 48.17 19.34 6.74
C LEU A 179 47.43 19.84 7.99
N PRO A 180 48.08 20.64 8.85
CA PRO A 180 47.41 21.35 9.93
C PRO A 180 46.24 22.21 9.39
N ASN A 181 45.22 22.41 10.22
CA ASN A 181 44.05 23.27 9.94
C ASN A 181 43.07 22.75 8.86
N PHE A 182 43.13 21.47 8.49
CA PHE A 182 42.09 20.83 7.69
C PHE A 182 41.11 20.05 8.57
N LEU A 183 39.80 20.26 8.37
CA LEU A 183 38.77 19.48 9.06
C LEU A 183 38.61 18.10 8.38
N PRO A 184 38.87 16.98 9.08
CA PRO A 184 38.78 15.66 8.46
C PRO A 184 37.32 15.25 8.28
N ARG A 185 36.87 15.11 7.02
CA ARG A 185 35.52 14.62 6.66
C ARG A 185 35.19 13.30 7.35
N THR A 186 36.17 12.41 7.48
CA THR A 186 36.01 11.10 8.12
C THR A 186 35.54 11.23 9.58
N ALA A 187 36.06 12.20 10.34
CA ALA A 187 35.64 12.40 11.73
C ALA A 187 34.16 12.82 11.81
N PHE A 188 33.74 13.75 10.93
CA PHE A 188 32.34 14.15 10.82
C PHE A 188 31.43 12.96 10.49
N LEU A 189 31.81 12.14 9.50
CA LEU A 189 31.03 10.97 9.10
C LEU A 189 30.91 9.92 10.21
N ILE A 190 32.00 9.60 10.92
CA ILE A 190 31.97 8.65 12.04
C ILE A 190 30.98 9.09 13.11
N LEU A 191 31.03 10.37 13.48
CA LEU A 191 30.12 10.92 14.49
C LEU A 191 28.68 10.95 13.99
N LEU A 192 28.44 11.38 12.74
CA LEU A 192 27.10 11.37 12.14
C LEU A 192 26.51 9.95 12.12
N GLN A 193 27.27 8.97 11.66
CA GLN A 193 26.84 7.56 11.62
C GLN A 193 26.46 7.05 13.01
N LYS A 194 27.22 7.43 14.04
CA LYS A 194 26.91 7.07 15.42
C LYS A 194 25.57 7.64 15.88
N ARG A 195 25.29 8.92 15.57
CA ARG A 195 24.00 9.57 15.91
C ARG A 195 22.83 8.98 15.14
N VAL A 196 22.99 8.71 13.84
CA VAL A 196 21.94 8.09 13.02
C VAL A 196 21.61 6.68 13.53
N LYS A 197 22.62 5.90 13.95
CA LYS A 197 22.41 4.59 14.59
C LYS A 197 21.59 4.67 15.87
N GLU A 198 21.81 5.69 16.71
CA GLU A 198 21.07 5.87 17.97
C GLU A 198 19.55 6.06 17.76
N VAL A 199 19.14 6.65 16.63
CA VAL A 199 17.72 6.86 16.28
C VAL A 199 17.15 5.80 15.32
N SER A 200 17.95 4.83 14.88
CA SER A 200 17.60 3.89 13.80
C SER A 200 16.41 2.95 14.12
N SER A 201 16.07 2.77 15.40
CA SER A 201 14.90 1.99 15.82
C SER A 201 13.58 2.76 15.65
N ILE A 202 13.58 4.08 15.85
CA ILE A 202 12.36 4.91 15.86
C ILE A 202 11.58 4.80 14.52
N PRO A 203 12.23 4.93 13.34
CA PRO A 203 11.59 4.68 12.05
C PRO A 203 11.01 3.28 11.88
N GLN A 204 11.69 2.25 12.41
CA GLN A 204 11.28 0.85 12.27
C GLN A 204 10.02 0.59 13.10
N ASP A 205 10.02 1.02 14.37
CA ASP A 205 8.87 0.91 15.27
C ASP A 205 7.64 1.66 14.73
N PHE A 206 7.86 2.81 14.09
CA PHE A 206 6.79 3.57 13.46
C PHE A 206 6.13 2.80 12.32
N VAL A 207 6.93 2.20 11.42
CA VAL A 207 6.41 1.40 10.30
C VAL A 207 5.67 0.16 10.81
N GLU A 208 6.16 -0.50 11.86
CA GLU A 208 5.44 -1.62 12.48
C GLU A 208 4.07 -1.21 13.01
N LYS A 209 3.99 -0.08 13.73
CA LYS A 209 2.71 0.46 14.22
C LYS A 209 1.74 0.77 13.08
N VAL A 210 2.20 1.42 12.01
CA VAL A 210 1.36 1.75 10.85
C VAL A 210 0.80 0.50 10.20
N TRP A 211 1.64 -0.52 9.96
CA TRP A 211 1.17 -1.77 9.37
C TRP A 211 0.30 -2.59 10.31
N GLY A 212 0.43 -2.45 11.63
CA GLY A 212 -0.52 -3.03 12.59
C GLY A 212 -1.91 -2.40 12.45
N TYR A 213 -1.99 -1.06 12.44
CA TYR A 213 -3.24 -0.35 12.21
C TYR A 213 -3.88 -0.68 10.86
N LEU A 214 -3.08 -0.73 9.78
CA LEU A 214 -3.59 -1.10 8.46
C LEU A 214 -4.10 -2.55 8.40
N GLU A 215 -3.51 -3.45 9.19
CA GLU A 215 -4.01 -4.82 9.35
C GLU A 215 -5.44 -4.83 9.88
N ASP A 216 -5.65 -4.19 11.03
CA ASP A 216 -6.95 -4.13 11.68
C ASP A 216 -8.01 -3.48 10.77
N LEU A 217 -7.65 -2.37 10.12
CA LEU A 217 -8.55 -1.64 9.23
C LEU A 217 -8.95 -2.46 7.99
N VAL A 218 -7.98 -3.06 7.29
CA VAL A 218 -8.27 -3.86 6.08
C VAL A 218 -9.10 -5.09 6.44
N VAL A 219 -8.78 -5.75 7.55
CA VAL A 219 -9.53 -6.90 8.03
C VAL A 219 -10.97 -6.53 8.37
N ALA A 220 -11.19 -5.42 9.09
CA ALA A 220 -12.54 -4.98 9.44
C ALA A 220 -13.37 -4.60 8.20
N VAL A 221 -12.78 -3.95 7.20
CA VAL A 221 -13.45 -3.63 5.93
C VAL A 221 -13.81 -4.90 5.16
N LEU A 222 -12.92 -5.88 5.12
CA LEU A 222 -13.19 -7.18 4.50
C LEU A 222 -14.29 -7.96 5.22
N ASP A 223 -14.29 -7.94 6.54
CA ASP A 223 -15.31 -8.57 7.36
C ASP A 223 -16.69 -7.97 7.09
N ASN A 224 -16.80 -6.64 7.08
CA ASN A 224 -18.04 -5.95 6.76
C ASN A 224 -18.52 -6.24 5.32
N ALA A 225 -17.60 -6.31 4.36
CA ALA A 225 -17.93 -6.60 2.97
C ALA A 225 -18.40 -8.05 2.74
N SER A 226 -17.95 -8.99 3.58
CA SER A 226 -18.15 -10.44 3.41
C SER A 226 -18.96 -11.10 4.53
N GLU A 227 -19.58 -10.32 5.44
CA GLU A 227 -20.37 -10.81 6.59
C GLU A 227 -21.42 -11.88 6.22
N ASN A 228 -22.01 -11.75 5.03
CA ASN A 228 -23.02 -12.68 4.55
C ASN A 228 -22.46 -14.03 4.07
N TYR A 229 -21.15 -14.14 3.87
CA TYR A 229 -20.44 -15.28 3.28
C TYR A 229 -19.23 -15.67 4.15
N PRO A 230 -19.44 -16.36 5.29
CA PRO A 230 -18.35 -16.67 6.24
C PRO A 230 -17.14 -17.42 5.62
N PRO A 231 -17.35 -18.35 4.67
CA PRO A 231 -16.24 -19.01 3.97
C PRO A 231 -15.38 -18.07 3.09
N LEU A 232 -16.00 -17.11 2.39
CA LEU A 232 -15.30 -16.05 1.66
C LEU A 232 -14.55 -15.13 2.64
N GLN A 233 -15.21 -14.73 3.72
CA GLN A 233 -14.62 -13.91 4.78
C GLN A 233 -13.31 -14.50 5.31
N ALA A 234 -13.31 -15.80 5.66
CA ALA A 234 -12.13 -16.48 6.18
C ALA A 234 -10.96 -16.51 5.17
N CYS A 235 -11.25 -16.65 3.88
CA CYS A 235 -10.23 -16.73 2.83
C CYS A 235 -9.71 -15.34 2.44
N SER A 236 -10.60 -14.35 2.29
CA SER A 236 -10.22 -12.96 2.04
C SER A 236 -9.41 -12.38 3.20
N ARG A 237 -9.77 -12.69 4.45
CA ARG A 237 -8.97 -12.31 5.63
C ARG A 237 -7.57 -12.89 5.56
N ARG A 238 -7.44 -14.19 5.27
CA ARG A 238 -6.13 -14.85 5.17
C ARG A 238 -5.25 -14.23 4.08
N ALA A 239 -5.82 -13.99 2.90
CA ALA A 239 -5.12 -13.33 1.80
C ALA A 239 -4.63 -11.94 2.19
N ALA A 240 -5.48 -11.15 2.85
CA ALA A 240 -5.13 -9.81 3.32
C ALA A 240 -4.02 -9.83 4.37
N LEU A 241 -4.09 -10.73 5.36
CA LEU A 241 -3.03 -10.89 6.38
C LEU A 241 -1.68 -11.25 5.75
N ASN A 242 -1.68 -12.20 4.80
CA ASN A 242 -0.46 -12.58 4.08
C ASN A 242 0.11 -11.41 3.27
N LEU A 243 -0.74 -10.65 2.58
CA LEU A 243 -0.33 -9.49 1.80
C LEU A 243 0.23 -8.38 2.69
N ILE A 244 -0.43 -8.08 3.80
CA ILE A 244 -0.01 -7.04 4.73
C ILE A 244 1.34 -7.41 5.35
N GLU A 245 1.54 -8.66 5.74
CA GLU A 245 2.83 -9.12 6.24
C GLU A 245 3.94 -9.02 5.18
N LYS A 246 3.65 -9.35 3.92
CA LYS A 246 4.58 -9.17 2.80
C LYS A 246 4.94 -7.70 2.58
N MET A 247 3.96 -6.81 2.64
CA MET A 247 4.15 -5.37 2.47
C MET A 247 4.89 -4.75 3.66
N ARG A 248 4.57 -5.15 4.89
CA ARG A 248 5.26 -4.78 6.12
C ARG A 248 6.76 -5.09 6.05
N ARG A 249 7.12 -6.31 5.66
CA ARG A 249 8.54 -6.71 5.46
C ARG A 249 9.25 -5.87 4.41
N ARG A 250 8.58 -5.55 3.30
CA ARG A 250 9.13 -4.68 2.25
C ARG A 250 9.35 -3.27 2.78
N SER A 251 8.40 -2.69 3.50
CA SER A 251 8.55 -1.36 4.10
C SER A 251 9.69 -1.29 5.11
N ILE A 252 9.83 -2.28 6.00
CA ILE A 252 10.94 -2.35 6.96
C ILE A 252 12.29 -2.40 6.23
N ARG A 253 12.40 -3.13 5.13
CA ARG A 253 13.61 -3.16 4.30
C ARG A 253 13.91 -1.79 3.71
N ASN A 254 12.92 -1.13 3.10
CA ASN A 254 13.10 0.21 2.54
C ASN A 254 13.54 1.21 3.61
N VAL A 255 13.01 1.12 4.84
CA VAL A 255 13.45 1.98 5.96
C VAL A 255 14.91 1.76 6.31
N LYS A 256 15.36 0.50 6.35
CA LYS A 256 16.79 0.19 6.58
C LYS A 256 17.67 0.80 5.49
N GLU A 257 17.27 0.67 4.22
CA GLU A 257 17.97 1.30 3.09
C GLU A 257 18.03 2.83 3.23
N ILE A 258 16.93 3.49 3.63
CA ILE A 258 16.89 4.94 3.88
C ILE A 258 17.88 5.35 4.97
N ILE A 259 17.92 4.61 6.09
CA ILE A 259 18.85 4.87 7.19
C ILE A 259 20.30 4.66 6.73
N GLU A 260 20.57 3.59 5.99
CA GLU A 260 21.90 3.30 5.44
C GLU A 260 22.36 4.37 4.45
N MET A 261 21.48 4.87 3.60
CA MET A 261 21.79 5.99 2.69
C MET A 261 22.23 7.24 3.44
N GLU A 262 21.57 7.56 4.55
CA GLU A 262 21.90 8.70 5.41
C GLU A 262 23.26 8.52 6.13
N MET A 263 23.71 7.29 6.30
CA MET A 263 25.01 6.97 6.90
C MET A 263 26.18 7.06 5.92
N VAL A 264 25.93 7.08 4.61
CA VAL A 264 26.98 7.05 3.58
C VAL A 264 27.40 8.45 3.12
N THR A 265 26.50 9.43 3.16
CA THR A 265 26.75 10.77 2.60
C THR A 265 26.36 11.89 3.55
N ASP A 266 27.16 12.95 3.55
CA ASP A 266 27.00 14.21 4.28
C ASP A 266 26.49 15.34 3.37
N PHE A 267 25.95 15.00 2.19
CA PHE A 267 25.46 15.98 1.24
C PHE A 267 24.19 16.70 1.74
N THR A 268 24.12 18.02 1.55
CA THR A 268 22.91 18.80 1.75
C THR A 268 22.91 20.01 0.82
N PHE A 269 21.75 20.29 0.23
CA PHE A 269 21.47 21.54 -0.48
C PHE A 269 20.50 22.43 0.31
N SER A 270 20.31 22.15 1.60
CA SER A 270 19.41 22.93 2.45
C SER A 270 19.95 24.35 2.62
N PRO A 271 19.19 25.39 2.24
CA PRO A 271 19.61 26.78 2.44
C PRO A 271 19.75 27.11 3.93
N ASP A 272 18.98 26.44 4.79
CA ASP A 272 19.02 26.63 6.23
C ASP A 272 20.29 26.08 6.88
N TYR A 273 20.95 25.09 6.26
CA TYR A 273 22.18 24.51 6.80
C TYR A 273 23.29 25.56 6.93
N MET A 274 23.60 26.26 5.83
CA MET A 274 24.66 27.27 5.82
C MET A 274 24.32 28.44 6.75
N LYS A 275 23.07 28.89 6.74
CA LYS A 275 22.59 29.95 7.62
C LYS A 275 22.77 29.60 9.10
N ASN A 276 22.30 28.42 9.50
CA ASN A 276 22.41 27.95 10.88
C ASN A 276 23.87 27.73 11.29
N TRP A 277 24.70 27.19 10.41
CA TRP A 277 26.13 26.97 10.71
C TRP A 277 26.87 28.30 10.91
N VAL A 278 26.71 29.29 10.02
CA VAL A 278 27.33 30.61 10.17
C VAL A 278 26.94 31.25 11.50
N GLU A 279 25.64 31.25 11.82
CA GLU A 279 25.12 31.81 13.07
C GLU A 279 25.68 31.10 14.32
N LEU A 280 25.88 29.78 14.27
CA LEU A 280 26.50 29.04 15.37
C LEU A 280 28.00 29.35 15.50
N MET A 281 28.70 29.55 14.37
CA MET A 281 30.13 29.82 14.32
C MET A 281 30.51 31.23 14.80
N GLU A 282 29.60 32.20 14.80
CA GLU A 282 29.83 33.54 15.39
C GLU A 282 30.23 33.48 16.87
N GLN A 283 29.90 32.40 17.57
CA GLN A 283 30.24 32.20 18.99
C GLN A 283 31.65 31.62 19.20
N GLN A 284 32.36 31.23 18.14
CA GLN A 284 33.64 30.52 18.24
C GLN A 284 34.72 31.35 18.93
N GLU A 285 34.86 32.64 18.57
CA GLU A 285 35.87 33.54 19.16
C GLU A 285 35.66 33.68 20.68
N ARG A 286 34.43 34.02 21.08
CA ARG A 286 34.03 34.09 22.49
C ARG A 286 34.24 32.77 23.23
N PHE A 287 33.94 31.63 22.59
CA PHE A 287 34.15 30.31 23.17
C PHE A 287 35.65 30.06 23.43
N MET A 288 36.50 30.33 22.44
CA MET A 288 37.94 30.15 22.59
C MET A 288 38.52 31.06 23.66
N GLU A 289 38.10 32.33 23.76
CA GLU A 289 38.54 33.23 24.85
C GLU A 289 38.30 32.64 26.25
N VAL A 290 37.15 32.02 26.47
CA VAL A 290 36.80 31.39 27.76
C VAL A 290 37.62 30.12 28.03
N VAL A 291 37.95 29.36 26.99
CA VAL A 291 38.81 28.16 27.11
C VAL A 291 40.26 28.52 27.44
N HIS A 292 40.79 29.63 26.90
CA HIS A 292 42.16 30.07 27.20
C HIS A 292 42.30 30.77 28.55
N ASN A 293 41.26 31.49 28.98
CA ASN A 293 41.32 32.30 30.19
C ASN A 293 41.00 31.47 31.44
N ASN A 294 42.00 31.20 32.27
CA ASN A 294 41.81 30.46 33.51
C ASN A 294 41.00 31.22 34.58
N TYR A 295 40.83 32.54 34.41
CA TYR A 295 40.13 33.43 35.35
C TYR A 295 38.66 33.66 34.98
N THR A 296 38.20 33.25 33.79
CA THR A 296 36.79 33.32 33.43
C THR A 296 36.00 32.16 34.06
N PRO A 297 34.68 32.30 34.25
CA PRO A 297 33.83 31.18 34.62
C PRO A 297 33.99 30.01 33.66
N THR A 298 34.01 28.79 34.19
CA THR A 298 34.14 27.57 33.35
C THR A 298 32.84 27.22 32.64
N ILE A 299 31.72 27.82 33.03
CA ILE A 299 30.41 27.59 32.40
C ILE A 299 30.13 28.68 31.38
N ILE A 300 29.82 28.27 30.16
CA ILE A 300 29.40 29.14 29.05
C ILE A 300 28.02 28.69 28.54
N ILE A 301 27.17 29.65 28.17
CA ILE A 301 25.90 29.37 27.50
C ILE A 301 26.10 29.52 26.00
N LEU A 302 25.95 28.43 25.26
CA LEU A 302 26.05 28.37 23.82
C LEU A 302 24.66 28.23 23.19
N LYS A 303 24.40 28.97 22.11
CA LYS A 303 23.17 28.86 21.34
C LYS A 303 23.01 27.42 20.81
N ALA A 304 21.79 26.89 20.89
CA ALA A 304 21.41 25.52 20.50
C ALA A 304 22.06 24.37 21.29
N VAL A 305 23.02 24.65 22.19
CA VAL A 305 23.65 23.64 23.07
C VAL A 305 23.21 23.81 24.52
N GLY A 306 23.07 25.05 25.00
CA GLY A 306 22.72 25.37 26.38
C GLY A 306 23.94 25.66 27.25
N GLU A 307 23.84 25.37 28.55
CA GLU A 307 24.93 25.52 29.52
C GLU A 307 25.96 24.40 29.34
N VAL A 308 27.23 24.80 29.27
CA VAL A 308 28.35 23.91 28.99
C VAL A 308 29.50 24.23 29.93
N ASP A 309 30.04 23.22 30.62
CA ASP A 309 31.31 23.33 31.33
C ASP A 309 32.48 23.11 30.36
N VAL A 310 33.44 24.02 30.35
CA VAL A 310 34.65 23.97 29.52
C VAL A 310 35.91 23.71 30.35
N SER A 311 35.77 23.41 31.65
CA SER A 311 36.90 23.16 32.56
C SER A 311 37.88 22.12 32.03
N HIS A 312 37.38 21.03 31.44
CA HIS A 312 38.16 19.92 30.87
C HIS A 312 38.81 20.20 29.51
N LEU A 313 38.50 21.35 28.89
CA LEU A 313 39.07 21.79 27.63
C LEU A 313 40.31 22.68 27.82
N ARG A 314 40.47 23.27 29.00
CA ARG A 314 41.62 24.14 29.33
C ARG A 314 42.93 23.34 29.25
N GLY A 315 43.93 23.90 28.58
CA GLY A 315 45.24 23.27 28.40
C GLY A 315 45.31 22.18 27.31
N ARG A 316 44.23 21.95 26.56
CA ARG A 316 44.28 21.17 25.31
C ARG A 316 44.83 22.03 24.17
N ARG A 317 45.23 21.38 23.06
CA ARG A 317 45.71 22.07 21.85
C ARG A 317 44.57 22.85 21.19
N ASP A 318 44.74 24.17 21.04
CA ASP A 318 43.73 25.10 20.51
C ASP A 318 43.16 24.65 19.16
N VAL A 319 44.05 24.25 18.23
CA VAL A 319 43.66 23.76 16.89
C VAL A 319 42.66 22.60 16.97
N VAL A 320 42.81 21.71 17.96
CA VAL A 320 41.95 20.52 18.10
C VAL A 320 40.60 20.90 18.70
N VAL A 321 40.60 21.84 19.65
CA VAL A 321 39.38 22.35 20.29
C VAL A 321 38.54 23.15 19.28
N GLU A 322 39.18 24.00 18.47
CA GLU A 322 38.52 24.74 17.39
C GLU A 322 37.90 23.81 16.35
N GLN A 323 38.62 22.77 15.92
CA GLN A 323 38.11 21.77 14.98
C GLN A 323 36.95 20.97 15.58
N ALA A 324 37.03 20.58 16.85
CA ALA A 324 35.96 19.88 17.53
C ALA A 324 34.69 20.75 17.62
N PHE A 325 34.87 22.04 17.94
CA PHE A 325 33.78 23.01 17.95
C PHE A 325 33.14 23.16 16.57
N ASP A 326 33.92 23.32 15.49
CA ASP A 326 33.37 23.41 14.12
C ASP A 326 32.60 22.14 13.74
N ILE A 327 33.16 20.94 13.99
CA ILE A 327 32.44 19.67 13.77
C ILE A 327 31.10 19.67 14.52
N ARG A 328 31.11 20.06 15.80
CA ARG A 328 29.89 20.07 16.62
C ARG A 328 28.83 21.00 16.03
N MET A 329 29.19 22.20 15.61
CA MET A 329 28.25 23.15 15.01
C MET A 329 27.72 22.64 13.66
N ARG A 330 28.58 22.04 12.82
CA ARG A 330 28.16 21.40 11.57
C ARG A 330 27.16 20.28 11.83
N GLN A 331 27.43 19.44 12.83
CA GLN A 331 26.50 18.37 13.18
C GLN A 331 25.15 18.93 13.61
N ILE A 332 25.11 20.00 14.43
CA ILE A 332 23.85 20.56 14.94
C ILE A 332 23.02 21.09 13.78
N SER A 333 23.67 21.80 12.86
CA SER A 333 23.02 22.31 11.64
C SER A 333 22.58 21.19 10.70
N TYR A 334 23.41 20.15 10.51
CA TYR A 334 23.11 19.03 9.61
C TYR A 334 22.00 18.13 10.16
N TRP A 335 21.96 17.91 11.49
CA TRP A 335 20.99 17.04 12.16
C TRP A 335 19.54 17.44 11.85
N LYS A 336 19.25 18.74 11.78
CA LYS A 336 17.93 19.23 11.37
C LYS A 336 17.54 18.72 9.97
N SER A 337 18.50 18.64 9.05
CA SER A 337 18.27 18.12 7.70
C SER A 337 18.06 16.60 7.71
N VAL A 338 18.80 15.86 8.55
CA VAL A 338 18.64 14.42 8.75
C VAL A 338 17.23 14.11 9.22
N VAL A 339 16.76 14.77 10.28
CA VAL A 339 15.44 14.57 10.86
C VAL A 339 14.34 14.84 9.84
N LEU A 340 14.42 15.97 9.10
CA LEU A 340 13.45 16.30 8.05
C LEU A 340 13.39 15.22 6.96
N ARG A 341 14.55 14.76 6.48
CA ARG A 341 14.60 13.68 5.47
C ARG A 341 13.98 12.39 5.99
N LEU A 342 14.29 11.99 7.22
CA LEU A 342 13.72 10.77 7.82
C LEU A 342 12.20 10.87 8.00
N VAL A 343 11.65 12.06 8.23
CA VAL A 343 10.19 12.28 8.30
C VAL A 343 9.57 12.21 6.91
N ASP A 344 10.03 13.06 5.99
CA ASP A 344 9.40 13.24 4.68
C ASP A 344 9.51 11.98 3.82
N VAL A 345 10.68 11.34 3.79
CA VAL A 345 10.91 10.14 2.98
C VAL A 345 10.06 8.97 3.48
N LEU A 346 9.91 8.80 4.79
CA LEU A 346 9.05 7.75 5.34
C LEU A 346 7.57 8.03 5.09
N ALA A 347 7.12 9.28 5.23
CA ALA A 347 5.75 9.66 4.91
C ALA A 347 5.41 9.30 3.45
N LEU A 348 6.30 9.63 2.52
CA LEU A 348 6.14 9.30 1.10
C LEU A 348 6.16 7.78 0.85
N ASN A 349 7.08 7.06 1.48
CA ASN A 349 7.20 5.60 1.34
C ASN A 349 5.92 4.90 1.84
N ILE A 350 5.37 5.31 2.98
CA ILE A 350 4.13 4.75 3.53
C ILE A 350 2.94 5.09 2.63
N ALA A 351 2.77 6.36 2.24
CA ALA A 351 1.66 6.77 1.38
C ALA A 351 1.66 6.00 0.05
N TYR A 352 2.84 5.84 -0.55
CA TYR A 352 3.00 5.04 -1.77
C TYR A 352 2.70 3.56 -1.53
N ALA A 353 3.18 2.97 -0.43
CA ALA A 353 2.95 1.57 -0.09
C ALA A 353 1.46 1.27 0.15
N VAL A 354 0.75 2.17 0.85
CA VAL A 354 -0.71 2.08 1.07
C VAL A 354 -1.46 2.16 -0.24
N LYS A 355 -1.11 3.13 -1.11
CA LYS A 355 -1.72 3.24 -2.44
C LYS A 355 -1.51 1.96 -3.26
N LYS A 356 -0.28 1.43 -3.25
CA LYS A 356 0.07 0.20 -3.96
C LYS A 356 -0.68 -1.03 -3.43
N LEU A 357 -0.84 -1.13 -2.11
CA LEU A 357 -1.64 -2.17 -1.47
C LEU A 357 -3.08 -2.15 -2.01
N VAL A 358 -3.75 -1.00 -1.95
CA VAL A 358 -5.18 -0.87 -2.30
C VAL A 358 -5.42 -0.98 -3.81
N GLU A 359 -4.61 -0.33 -4.64
CA GLU A 359 -4.89 -0.24 -6.08
C GLU A 359 -4.40 -1.47 -6.86
N ASN A 360 -3.26 -2.07 -6.46
CA ASN A 360 -2.54 -3.03 -7.30
C ASN A 360 -2.43 -4.44 -6.70
N GLU A 361 -2.22 -4.57 -5.39
CA GLU A 361 -1.86 -5.88 -4.80
C GLU A 361 -3.04 -6.59 -4.10
N LEU A 362 -4.01 -5.87 -3.51
CA LEU A 362 -5.08 -6.50 -2.72
C LEU A 362 -6.00 -7.40 -3.54
N GLU A 363 -6.49 -6.89 -4.67
CA GLU A 363 -7.40 -7.62 -5.55
C GLU A 363 -6.73 -8.86 -6.15
N THR A 364 -5.48 -8.74 -6.56
CA THR A 364 -4.71 -9.84 -7.14
C THR A 364 -4.42 -10.92 -6.10
N GLU A 365 -4.07 -10.56 -4.86
CA GLU A 365 -3.82 -11.54 -3.79
C GLU A 365 -5.10 -12.26 -3.36
N ILE A 366 -6.22 -11.53 -3.19
CA ILE A 366 -7.51 -12.16 -2.85
C ILE A 366 -7.93 -13.12 -3.97
N MET A 367 -7.79 -12.72 -5.23
CA MET A 367 -8.11 -13.59 -6.36
C MET A 367 -7.20 -14.82 -6.41
N ASN A 368 -5.90 -14.67 -6.17
CA ASN A 368 -4.97 -15.79 -6.12
C ASN A 368 -5.29 -16.75 -4.97
N GLU A 369 -5.71 -16.29 -3.80
CA GLU A 369 -6.10 -17.19 -2.69
C GLU A 369 -7.44 -17.88 -2.96
N VAL A 370 -8.37 -17.19 -3.62
CA VAL A 370 -9.69 -17.75 -3.98
C VAL A 370 -9.57 -18.78 -5.12
N VAL A 371 -8.71 -18.51 -6.11
CA VAL A 371 -8.60 -19.30 -7.36
C VAL A 371 -7.40 -20.25 -7.36
N GLY A 372 -6.31 -19.92 -6.69
CA GLY A 372 -4.95 -20.48 -6.83
C GLY A 372 -4.71 -21.89 -6.30
N GLY A 373 -5.63 -22.82 -6.58
CA GLY A 373 -5.42 -24.24 -6.35
C GLY A 373 -6.68 -25.03 -5.98
N ARG A 374 -7.86 -24.42 -5.99
CA ARG A 374 -9.10 -25.06 -5.54
C ARG A 374 -10.08 -25.31 -6.67
N SER A 375 -10.72 -26.48 -6.64
CA SER A 375 -11.83 -26.83 -7.53
C SER A 375 -13.01 -25.86 -7.34
N MET A 376 -13.84 -25.59 -8.37
CA MET A 376 -15.01 -24.67 -8.30
C MET A 376 -15.96 -24.99 -7.15
N ASN A 377 -16.03 -26.26 -6.73
CA ASN A 377 -16.79 -26.69 -5.56
C ASN A 377 -16.37 -25.96 -4.27
N CYS A 378 -15.12 -25.49 -4.18
CA CYS A 378 -14.67 -24.65 -3.07
C CYS A 378 -15.13 -23.20 -3.22
N ILE A 379 -15.15 -22.63 -4.43
CA ILE A 379 -15.65 -21.28 -4.66
C ILE A 379 -17.15 -21.22 -4.35
N GLU A 380 -17.90 -22.27 -4.71
CA GLU A 380 -19.32 -22.40 -4.37
C GLU A 380 -19.53 -22.47 -2.86
N LYS A 381 -18.77 -23.32 -2.16
CA LYS A 381 -18.73 -23.34 -0.69
C LYS A 381 -18.30 -22.00 -0.09
N MET A 382 -17.46 -21.23 -0.80
CA MET A 382 -17.00 -19.93 -0.35
C MET A 382 -18.10 -18.86 -0.39
N LEU A 383 -19.06 -19.02 -1.29
CA LEU A 383 -20.23 -18.15 -1.44
C LEU A 383 -21.49 -18.71 -0.76
N GLU A 384 -21.35 -19.70 0.12
CA GLU A 384 -22.44 -20.17 0.97
C GLU A 384 -22.85 -19.08 1.97
N GLU A 385 -24.11 -18.67 1.89
CA GLU A 385 -24.68 -17.67 2.78
C GLU A 385 -24.85 -18.24 4.20
N SER A 386 -24.78 -17.38 5.21
CA SER A 386 -25.09 -17.82 6.57
C SER A 386 -26.52 -18.42 6.66
N PRO A 387 -26.75 -19.47 7.48
CA PRO A 387 -28.08 -20.08 7.62
C PRO A 387 -29.16 -19.07 8.04
N ALA A 388 -28.78 -18.05 8.82
CA ALA A 388 -29.66 -16.97 9.24
C ALA A 388 -30.04 -16.03 8.08
N THR A 389 -29.08 -15.64 7.24
CA THR A 389 -29.32 -14.79 6.07
C THR A 389 -30.13 -15.53 5.01
N SER A 390 -29.79 -16.79 4.75
CA SER A 390 -30.52 -17.68 3.83
C SER A 390 -31.98 -17.86 4.28
N GLY A 391 -32.21 -18.13 5.57
CA GLY A 391 -33.56 -18.26 6.13
C GLY A 391 -34.40 -16.97 6.05
N LYS A 392 -33.80 -15.80 6.29
CA LYS A 392 -34.47 -14.49 6.11
C LYS A 392 -34.85 -14.27 4.65
N ARG A 393 -33.95 -14.57 3.71
CA ARG A 393 -34.18 -14.44 2.27
C ARG A 393 -35.32 -15.33 1.79
N GLU A 394 -35.36 -16.57 2.26
CA GLU A 394 -36.42 -17.54 1.94
C GLU A 394 -37.79 -17.02 2.40
N ARG A 395 -37.88 -16.49 3.63
CA ARG A 395 -39.12 -15.88 4.16
C ARG A 395 -39.57 -14.68 3.34
N LEU A 396 -38.65 -13.76 3.05
CA LEU A 396 -38.92 -12.60 2.20
C LEU A 396 -39.40 -13.00 0.81
N ARG A 397 -38.77 -14.01 0.20
CA ARG A 397 -39.16 -14.52 -1.12
C ARG A 397 -40.58 -15.09 -1.10
N LYS A 398 -40.94 -15.86 -0.07
CA LYS A 398 -42.30 -16.37 0.13
C LYS A 398 -43.32 -15.24 0.31
N SER A 399 -42.99 -14.21 1.11
CA SER A 399 -43.87 -13.03 1.27
C SER A 399 -44.04 -12.25 -0.03
N ILE A 400 -42.97 -12.01 -0.80
CA ILE A 400 -43.05 -11.32 -2.09
C ILE A 400 -43.89 -12.12 -3.09
N GLN A 401 -43.75 -13.45 -3.11
CA GLN A 401 -44.55 -14.32 -3.96
C GLN A 401 -46.04 -14.21 -3.63
N LEU A 402 -46.40 -14.29 -2.34
CA LEU A 402 -47.79 -14.10 -1.89
C LEU A 402 -48.35 -12.72 -2.26
N LEU A 403 -47.53 -11.67 -2.17
CA LEU A 403 -47.94 -10.32 -2.58
C LEU A 403 -48.16 -10.22 -4.10
N ARG A 404 -47.36 -10.90 -4.91
CA ARG A 404 -47.56 -10.96 -6.38
C ARG A 404 -48.83 -11.71 -6.75
N GLU A 405 -49.07 -12.85 -6.12
CA GLU A 405 -50.31 -13.63 -6.32
C GLU A 405 -51.54 -12.81 -5.89
N SER A 406 -51.44 -12.11 -4.75
CA SER A 406 -52.50 -11.21 -4.28
C SER A 406 -52.74 -10.06 -5.25
N LYS A 407 -51.68 -9.47 -5.84
CA LYS A 407 -51.79 -8.43 -6.86
C LYS A 407 -52.55 -8.94 -8.10
N GLU A 408 -52.25 -10.15 -8.58
CA GLU A 408 -52.97 -10.76 -9.71
C GLU A 408 -54.44 -11.01 -9.40
N VAL A 409 -54.76 -11.48 -8.19
CA VAL A 409 -56.15 -11.68 -7.77
C VAL A 409 -56.91 -10.36 -7.74
N VAL A 410 -56.30 -9.31 -7.17
CA VAL A 410 -56.90 -7.96 -7.13
C VAL A 410 -57.11 -7.41 -8.55
N ALA A 411 -56.14 -7.58 -9.45
CA ALA A 411 -56.29 -7.18 -10.85
C ALA A 411 -57.48 -7.86 -11.52
N LYS A 412 -57.63 -9.19 -11.34
CA LYS A 412 -58.78 -9.95 -11.87
C LYS A 412 -60.13 -9.49 -11.30
N ILE A 413 -60.16 -9.07 -10.03
CA ILE A 413 -61.38 -8.53 -9.41
C ILE A 413 -61.71 -7.16 -10.01
N ILE A 414 -60.72 -6.28 -10.15
CA ILE A 414 -60.89 -4.95 -10.76
C ILE A 414 -61.40 -5.08 -12.20
N ASP A 415 -60.81 -5.99 -13.00
CA ASP A 415 -61.26 -6.23 -14.38
C ASP A 415 -62.72 -6.70 -14.42
N ARG A 416 -63.13 -7.59 -13.49
CA ARG A 416 -64.52 -8.06 -13.39
C ARG A 416 -65.49 -6.95 -12.99
N VAL A 417 -65.10 -6.09 -12.05
CA VAL A 417 -65.92 -4.95 -11.62
C VAL A 417 -66.04 -3.91 -12.73
N ALA A 418 -64.98 -3.68 -13.50
CA ALA A 418 -65.01 -2.79 -14.65
C ALA A 418 -65.93 -3.32 -15.76
N VAL A 419 -65.94 -4.63 -16.01
CA VAL A 419 -66.85 -5.27 -16.95
C VAL A 419 -68.31 -5.19 -16.47
N GLN A 420 -68.57 -5.40 -15.18
CA GLN A 420 -69.93 -5.29 -14.60
C GLN A 420 -70.47 -3.85 -14.49
N ALA A 421 -69.61 -2.83 -14.55
CA ALA A 421 -70.00 -1.43 -14.54
C ALA A 421 -70.24 -0.85 -15.95
N ALA A 422 -69.96 -1.62 -17.00
CA ALA A 422 -70.14 -1.23 -18.40
C ALA A 422 -71.41 -1.81 -19.04
N ASP A 423 -72.09 -2.74 -18.35
CA ASP A 423 -73.46 -3.23 -18.63
C ASP A 423 -74.46 -2.48 -17.74
#